data_AF-K1SGP1-F1
#
_entry.id   AF-K1SGP1-F1
#
_cell.length_a   1.000
_cell.length_b   1.000
_cell.length_c   1.000
_cell.angle_alpha   90.00
_cell.angle_beta   90.00
_cell.angle_gamma   90.00
#
_symmetry.space_group_name_H-M   'P 1'
#
loop_
_entity.id
_entity.type
_entity.pdbx_description
1 polymer ?
#
loop_
_entity_poly.entity_id
_entity_poly.type
_entity_poly.pdbx_seq_one_letter_code
_entity_poly.pdbx_strand_id
1 'polypeptide(L)'
;MYGTIWALLPPVVAIVLALITKEVYSSLFIGIVTGALIYTGFSPIATLDTVINEGFINSVADAWNIGIFMFLILLGTMVALMNKAGGSAAFGEWAKKHVKTRAGALLSTFLLGVLIFVDDYFNCLTVGSVMMPVTDGHKISRAKLAYIIDATAAPICMIAPISSWAAAVSGMVDEGVYSGIELFVRAIPYNYYSLLTIVFVIGMALMGFDYGPMVKHERNAREKGDLFTEGERVVNADNAPKGSTRGKVYDLLIPVIVLIVCCVIGMIYVGGFFEGVGFIDAFSATDASV
;
A
#
# COMPACT_ATOMS: atom_id res chain seq x y z
N MET A 1 -16.53 25.65 -15.14
CA MET A 1 -15.64 24.50 -15.48
C MET A 1 -15.97 23.23 -14.70
N TYR A 2 -16.92 23.24 -13.76
CA TYR A 2 -17.42 22.02 -13.13
C TYR A 2 -18.04 21.07 -14.17
N GLY A 3 -17.74 19.77 -14.09
CA GLY A 3 -18.30 18.73 -14.96
C GLY A 3 -17.83 18.75 -16.42
N THR A 4 -16.72 19.44 -16.73
CA THR A 4 -16.14 19.49 -18.09
C THR A 4 -14.84 18.69 -18.19
N ILE A 5 -14.39 18.39 -19.41
CA ILE A 5 -13.14 17.63 -19.65
C ILE A 5 -11.90 18.25 -18.97
N TRP A 6 -11.95 19.55 -18.68
CA TRP A 6 -10.92 20.29 -17.94
C TRP A 6 -10.72 19.80 -16.51
N ALA A 7 -11.71 19.15 -15.88
CA ALA A 7 -11.55 18.57 -14.54
C ALA A 7 -10.59 17.37 -14.52
N LEU A 8 -10.35 16.72 -15.68
CA LEU A 8 -9.38 15.65 -15.82
C LEU A 8 -7.97 16.16 -16.09
N LEU A 9 -7.79 17.46 -16.37
CA LEU A 9 -6.48 18.00 -16.70
C LEU A 9 -5.48 17.87 -15.54
N PRO A 10 -5.81 18.22 -14.28
CA PRO A 10 -4.87 18.08 -13.16
C PRO A 10 -4.33 16.65 -12.97
N PRO A 11 -5.17 15.59 -12.88
CA PRO A 11 -4.64 14.23 -12.72
C PRO A 11 -3.89 13.74 -13.97
N VAL A 12 -4.32 14.11 -15.18
CA VAL A 12 -3.59 13.74 -16.40
C VAL A 12 -2.20 14.38 -16.44
N VAL A 13 -2.09 15.67 -16.10
CA VAL A 13 -0.80 16.37 -16.02
C VAL A 13 0.11 15.70 -14.98
N ALA A 14 -0.42 15.40 -13.79
CA ALA A 14 0.35 14.72 -12.75
C ALA A 14 0.86 13.35 -13.21
N ILE A 15 0.00 12.52 -13.83
CA ILE A 15 0.38 11.18 -14.30
C ILE A 15 1.40 11.26 -15.44
N VAL A 16 1.16 12.09 -16.45
CA VAL A 16 2.04 12.22 -17.61
C VAL A 16 3.42 12.74 -17.18
N LEU A 17 3.46 13.76 -16.32
CA LEU A 17 4.72 14.26 -15.78
C LEU A 17 5.43 13.22 -14.92
N ALA A 18 4.70 12.45 -14.09
CA ALA A 18 5.31 11.41 -13.27
C ALA A 18 5.97 10.33 -14.14
N LEU A 19 5.34 9.95 -15.25
CA LEU A 19 5.88 8.96 -16.18
C LEU A 19 7.11 9.48 -16.97
N ILE A 20 7.13 10.77 -17.32
CA ILE A 20 8.25 11.38 -18.07
C ILE A 20 9.43 11.71 -17.16
N THR A 21 9.16 12.39 -16.05
CA THR A 21 10.19 12.91 -15.14
C THR A 21 10.72 11.82 -14.21
N LYS A 22 9.96 10.74 -14.00
CA LYS A 22 10.19 9.75 -12.95
C LYS A 22 10.24 10.34 -11.53
N GLU A 23 9.71 11.57 -11.35
CA GLU A 23 9.68 12.33 -10.10
C GLU A 23 8.24 12.54 -9.64
N VAL A 24 7.77 11.68 -8.73
CA VAL A 24 6.36 11.66 -8.29
C VAL A 24 6.00 12.95 -7.54
N TYR A 25 6.86 13.42 -6.63
CA TYR A 25 6.57 14.59 -5.79
C TYR A 25 6.40 15.88 -6.60
N SER A 26 7.32 16.16 -7.53
CA SER A 26 7.23 17.33 -8.40
C SER A 26 6.02 17.25 -9.31
N SER A 27 5.70 16.07 -9.82
CA SER A 27 4.56 15.85 -10.71
C SER A 27 3.21 16.06 -10.01
N LEU A 28 3.08 15.56 -8.78
CA LEU A 28 1.92 15.81 -7.93
C LEU A 28 1.75 17.30 -7.61
N PHE A 29 2.84 17.99 -7.26
CA PHE A 29 2.80 19.43 -6.99
C PHE A 29 2.32 20.23 -8.21
N ILE A 30 2.83 19.92 -9.40
CA ILE A 30 2.39 20.58 -10.64
C ILE A 30 0.92 20.25 -10.93
N GLY A 31 0.46 19.03 -10.63
CA GLY A 31 -0.96 18.65 -10.68
C GLY A 31 -1.83 19.52 -9.78
N ILE A 32 -1.43 19.72 -8.52
CA ILE A 32 -2.14 20.59 -7.56
C ILE A 32 -2.20 22.04 -8.07
N VAL A 33 -1.06 22.58 -8.54
CA VAL A 33 -1.01 23.94 -9.10
C VAL A 33 -1.90 24.06 -10.34
N THR A 34 -1.92 23.04 -11.19
CA THR A 34 -2.80 23.00 -12.37
C THR A 34 -4.28 23.00 -11.96
N GLY A 35 -4.64 22.22 -10.93
CA GLY A 35 -5.99 22.23 -10.36
C GLY A 35 -6.39 23.58 -9.78
N ALA A 36 -5.50 24.21 -9.01
CA ALA A 36 -5.73 25.52 -8.43
C ALA A 36 -5.83 26.64 -9.49
N LEU A 37 -5.04 26.56 -10.57
CA LEU A 37 -5.15 27.49 -11.71
C LEU A 37 -6.53 27.40 -12.36
N ILE A 38 -7.05 26.19 -12.58
CA ILE A 38 -8.37 25.98 -13.15
C ILE A 38 -9.45 26.50 -12.19
N TYR A 39 -9.31 26.22 -10.90
CA TYR A 39 -10.27 26.62 -9.88
C TYR A 39 -10.39 28.15 -9.76
N THR A 40 -9.26 28.86 -9.81
CA THR A 40 -9.21 30.32 -9.63
C THR A 40 -9.33 31.12 -10.93
N GLY A 41 -9.60 30.45 -12.07
CA GLY A 41 -9.75 31.11 -13.36
C GLY A 41 -8.44 31.70 -13.90
N PHE A 42 -7.31 31.02 -13.68
CA PHE A 42 -5.96 31.39 -14.12
C PHE A 42 -5.41 32.68 -13.50
N SER A 43 -5.91 33.10 -12.33
CA SER A 43 -5.35 34.21 -11.57
C SER A 43 -4.13 33.74 -10.74
N PRO A 44 -2.90 34.22 -11.00
CA PRO A 44 -1.70 33.70 -10.33
C PRO A 44 -1.68 33.94 -8.82
N ILE A 45 -2.16 35.11 -8.38
CA ILE A 45 -2.18 35.48 -6.95
C ILE A 45 -3.21 34.64 -6.21
N ALA A 46 -4.42 34.51 -6.77
CA ALA A 46 -5.45 33.67 -6.18
C ALA A 46 -5.05 32.18 -6.20
N THR A 47 -4.38 31.71 -7.25
CA THR A 47 -3.86 30.33 -7.32
C THR A 47 -2.89 30.07 -6.17
N LEU A 48 -1.93 30.98 -5.94
CA LEU A 48 -0.95 30.79 -4.87
C LEU A 48 -1.63 30.76 -3.50
N ASP A 49 -2.61 31.65 -3.29
CA ASP A 49 -3.42 31.69 -2.08
C ASP A 49 -4.21 30.38 -1.88
N THR A 50 -4.89 29.90 -2.91
CA THR A 50 -5.62 28.62 -2.88
C THR A 50 -4.68 27.44 -2.63
N VAL A 51 -3.52 27.35 -3.29
CA VAL A 51 -2.59 26.23 -3.08
C VAL A 51 -2.11 26.18 -1.62
N ILE A 52 -1.76 27.34 -1.04
CA ILE A 52 -1.21 27.41 0.31
C ILE A 52 -2.30 27.30 1.36
N ASN A 53 -3.30 28.18 1.33
CA ASN A 53 -4.32 28.29 2.37
C ASN A 53 -5.41 27.23 2.24
N GLU A 54 -6.02 27.10 1.05
CA GLU A 54 -7.10 26.13 0.83
C GLU A 54 -6.59 24.70 0.59
N GLY A 55 -5.38 24.57 0.03
CA GLY A 55 -4.72 23.29 -0.24
C GLY A 55 -3.95 22.81 0.99
N PHE A 56 -2.69 23.24 1.13
CA PHE A 56 -1.78 22.70 2.14
C PHE A 56 -2.26 22.92 3.58
N ILE A 57 -2.60 24.15 3.97
CA ILE A 57 -2.96 24.46 5.36
C ILE A 57 -4.24 23.75 5.77
N ASN A 58 -5.31 23.88 4.98
CA ASN A 58 -6.56 23.18 5.29
C ASN A 58 -6.43 21.67 5.24
N SER A 59 -5.69 21.10 4.28
CA SER A 59 -5.49 19.64 4.21
C SER A 59 -4.70 19.13 5.42
N VAL A 60 -3.73 19.89 5.92
CA VAL A 60 -2.96 19.52 7.12
C VAL A 60 -3.74 19.79 8.40
N ALA A 61 -4.69 20.73 8.41
CA ALA A 61 -5.55 21.01 9.57
C ALA A 61 -6.74 20.06 9.68
N ASP A 62 -7.08 19.37 8.59
CA ASP A 62 -8.18 18.41 8.54
C ASP A 62 -7.88 17.16 9.38
N ALA A 63 -8.77 16.86 10.32
CA ALA A 63 -8.57 15.79 11.30
C ALA A 63 -8.44 14.41 10.63
N TRP A 64 -9.17 14.18 9.53
CA TRP A 64 -9.10 12.93 8.77
C TRP A 64 -7.72 12.74 8.16
N ASN A 65 -7.18 13.76 7.50
CA ASN A 65 -5.85 13.72 6.91
C ASN A 65 -4.74 13.60 7.95
N ILE A 66 -4.85 14.30 9.10
CA ILE A 66 -3.90 14.15 10.22
C ILE A 66 -3.92 12.72 10.76
N GLY A 67 -5.10 12.11 10.90
CA GLY A 67 -5.26 10.72 11.33
C GLY A 67 -4.44 9.77 10.47
N ILE A 68 -4.58 9.86 9.15
CA ILE A 68 -3.80 9.08 8.18
C ILE A 68 -2.30 9.38 8.31
N PHE A 69 -1.91 10.65 8.42
CA PHE A 69 -0.51 11.03 8.55
C PHE A 69 0.16 10.43 9.81
N MET A 70 -0.54 10.51 10.95
CA MET A 70 -0.10 9.90 12.21
C MET A 70 -0.02 8.38 12.11
N PHE A 71 -1.02 7.75 11.48
CA PHE A 71 -1.03 6.32 11.21
C PHE A 71 0.20 5.89 10.40
N LEU A 72 0.49 6.57 9.28
CA LEU A 72 1.66 6.28 8.44
C LEU A 72 2.99 6.44 9.19
N ILE A 73 3.12 7.47 10.03
CA ILE A 73 4.31 7.65 10.88
C ILE A 73 4.45 6.48 11.86
N LEU A 74 3.36 6.10 12.55
CA LEU A 74 3.38 4.99 13.50
C LEU A 74 3.77 3.68 12.80
N LEU A 75 3.20 3.39 11.63
CA LEU A 75 3.58 2.21 10.83
C LEU A 75 5.06 2.26 10.41
N GLY A 76 5.53 3.41 9.92
CA GLY A 76 6.92 3.64 9.56
C GLY A 76 7.87 3.36 10.72
N THR A 77 7.57 3.90 11.90
CA THR A 77 8.36 3.67 13.11
C THR A 77 8.32 2.21 13.56
N MET A 78 7.17 1.55 13.49
CA MET A 78 7.04 0.13 13.84
C MET A 78 7.90 -0.76 12.94
N VAL A 79 7.82 -0.56 11.61
CA VAL A 79 8.63 -1.33 10.65
C VAL A 79 10.12 -1.03 10.85
N ALA A 80 10.49 0.23 11.11
CA ALA A 80 11.88 0.58 11.43
C ALA A 80 12.38 -0.11 12.71
N LEU A 81 11.54 -0.20 13.76
CA LEU A 81 11.84 -0.92 14.99
C LEU A 81 11.98 -2.42 14.76
N MET A 82 11.07 -3.04 14.00
CA MET A 82 11.14 -4.47 13.63
C MET A 82 12.43 -4.80 12.87
N ASN A 83 12.82 -3.94 11.93
CA ASN A 83 14.06 -4.08 11.18
C ASN A 83 15.28 -3.95 12.10
N LYS A 84 15.29 -2.96 13.00
CA LYS A 84 16.39 -2.74 13.95
C LYS A 84 16.49 -3.85 15.01
N ALA A 85 15.36 -4.40 15.43
CA ALA A 85 15.29 -5.56 16.33
C ALA A 85 15.83 -6.86 15.68
N GLY A 86 16.00 -6.87 14.35
CA GLY A 86 16.51 -8.02 13.60
C GLY A 86 15.43 -9.02 13.20
N GLY A 87 14.14 -8.68 13.35
CA GLY A 87 13.02 -9.57 13.01
C GLY A 87 13.00 -9.94 11.53
N SER A 88 13.15 -8.96 10.64
CA SER A 88 13.18 -9.17 9.17
C SER A 88 14.38 -10.01 8.72
N ALA A 89 15.54 -9.83 9.35
CA ALA A 89 16.72 -10.65 9.08
C ALA A 89 16.53 -12.09 9.56
N ALA A 90 15.96 -12.29 10.74
CA ALA A 90 15.64 -13.60 11.29
C ALA A 90 14.59 -14.34 10.46
N PHE A 91 13.57 -13.62 9.97
CA PHE A 91 12.60 -14.15 9.02
C PHE A 91 13.28 -14.53 7.71
N GLY A 92 14.18 -13.70 7.19
CA GLY A 92 14.99 -14.01 6.00
C GLY A 92 15.76 -15.34 6.15
N GLU A 93 16.43 -15.55 7.28
CA GLU A 93 17.18 -16.79 7.55
C GLU A 93 16.27 -18.01 7.76
N TRP A 94 15.14 -17.83 8.44
CA TRP A 94 14.13 -18.89 8.57
C TRP A 94 13.55 -19.26 7.20
N ALA A 95 13.20 -18.26 6.38
CA ALA A 95 12.64 -18.43 5.05
C ALA A 95 13.66 -19.09 4.10
N LYS A 96 14.96 -18.74 4.13
CA LYS A 96 15.99 -19.45 3.35
C LYS A 96 16.03 -20.95 3.63
N LYS A 97 15.70 -21.39 4.84
CA LYS A 97 15.67 -22.83 5.20
C LYS A 97 14.40 -23.54 4.73
N HIS A 98 13.27 -22.83 4.65
CA HIS A 98 11.96 -23.42 4.33
C HIS A 98 11.52 -23.19 2.88
N VAL A 99 11.85 -22.03 2.31
CA VAL A 99 11.58 -21.61 0.94
C VAL A 99 12.80 -21.95 0.08
N LYS A 100 12.68 -23.00 -0.73
CA LYS A 100 13.79 -23.51 -1.57
C LYS A 100 13.69 -23.11 -3.04
N THR A 101 12.55 -22.56 -3.45
CA THR A 101 12.26 -22.29 -4.87
C THR A 101 11.88 -20.82 -5.06
N ARG A 102 12.18 -20.29 -6.25
CA ARG A 102 11.74 -18.95 -6.66
C ARG A 102 10.22 -18.80 -6.59
N ALA A 103 9.49 -19.79 -7.09
CA ALA A 103 8.03 -19.81 -7.01
C ALA A 103 7.56 -19.77 -5.54
N GLY A 104 8.22 -20.52 -4.66
CA GLY A 104 7.95 -20.47 -3.22
C GLY A 104 8.17 -19.09 -2.62
N ALA A 105 9.25 -18.40 -2.99
CA ALA A 105 9.52 -17.04 -2.50
C ALA A 105 8.43 -16.05 -2.95
N LEU A 106 8.01 -16.11 -4.21
CA LEU A 106 6.95 -15.26 -4.75
C LEU A 106 5.57 -15.57 -4.12
N LEU A 107 5.24 -16.85 -3.96
CA LEU A 107 4.00 -17.26 -3.31
C LEU A 107 4.00 -16.91 -1.82
N SER A 108 5.13 -17.01 -1.12
CA SER A 108 5.25 -16.53 0.26
C SER A 108 5.05 -15.01 0.35
N THR A 109 5.57 -14.24 -0.61
CA THR A 109 5.32 -12.79 -0.68
C THR A 109 3.84 -12.52 -0.85
N PHE A 110 3.21 -13.21 -1.82
CA PHE A 110 1.78 -13.11 -2.07
C PHE A 110 0.95 -13.47 -0.83
N LEU A 111 1.24 -14.60 -0.18
CA LEU A 111 0.53 -15.06 1.02
C LEU A 111 0.69 -14.10 2.20
N LEU A 112 1.87 -13.51 2.38
CA LEU A 112 2.07 -12.49 3.40
C LEU A 112 1.26 -11.24 3.09
N GLY A 113 1.18 -10.83 1.82
CA GLY A 113 0.28 -9.76 1.38
C GLY A 113 -1.20 -10.10 1.61
N VAL A 114 -1.63 -11.34 1.35
CA VAL A 114 -3.00 -11.78 1.66
C VAL A 114 -3.28 -11.72 3.17
N LEU A 115 -2.29 -12.05 4.00
CA LEU A 115 -2.42 -12.05 5.45
C LEU A 115 -2.54 -10.63 6.02
N ILE A 116 -1.87 -9.65 5.40
CA ILE A 116 -1.88 -8.24 5.82
C ILE A 116 -2.95 -7.49 5.03
N PHE A 117 -4.21 -7.92 5.13
CA PHE A 117 -5.33 -7.37 4.36
C PHE A 117 -5.96 -6.11 4.95
N VAL A 118 -5.53 -5.69 6.14
CA VAL A 118 -6.15 -4.58 6.89
C VAL A 118 -5.98 -3.25 6.16
N ASP A 119 -4.78 -2.98 5.63
CA ASP A 119 -4.42 -1.72 5.02
C ASP A 119 -3.31 -1.91 3.98
N ASP A 120 -3.41 -1.22 2.84
CA ASP A 120 -2.51 -1.38 1.71
C ASP A 120 -1.16 -0.69 1.92
N TYR A 121 -1.10 0.45 2.63
CA TYR A 121 0.18 1.07 3.01
C TYR A 121 0.96 0.18 3.96
N PHE A 122 0.30 -0.35 5.00
CA PHE A 122 0.94 -1.26 5.94
C PHE A 122 1.44 -2.53 5.27
N ASN A 123 0.63 -3.10 4.38
CA ASN A 123 0.97 -4.26 3.57
C ASN A 123 2.25 -3.98 2.75
N CYS A 124 2.25 -2.90 1.97
CA CYS A 124 3.38 -2.53 1.12
C CYS A 124 4.69 -2.38 1.89
N LEU A 125 4.63 -1.67 3.02
CA LEU A 125 5.80 -1.39 3.84
C LEU A 125 6.34 -2.65 4.53
N THR A 126 5.45 -3.46 5.09
CA THR A 126 5.82 -4.65 5.85
C THR A 126 6.27 -5.78 4.94
N VAL A 127 5.45 -6.18 3.96
CA VAL A 127 5.79 -7.25 3.02
C VAL A 127 7.09 -6.91 2.29
N GLY A 128 7.26 -5.65 1.87
CA GLY A 128 8.50 -5.15 1.29
C GLY A 128 9.72 -5.40 2.17
N SER A 129 9.70 -4.94 3.42
CA SER A 129 10.83 -5.11 4.34
C SER A 129 11.13 -6.58 4.70
N VAL A 130 10.09 -7.41 4.80
CA VAL A 130 10.17 -8.80 5.28
C VAL A 130 10.61 -9.76 4.19
N MET A 131 10.07 -9.59 2.98
CA MET A 131 10.31 -10.51 1.87
C MET A 131 11.56 -10.17 1.07
N MET A 132 12.05 -8.92 1.14
CA MET A 132 13.28 -8.51 0.48
C MET A 132 14.47 -9.46 0.70
N PRO A 133 14.86 -9.86 1.93
CA PRO A 133 15.96 -10.82 2.12
C PRO A 133 15.67 -12.22 1.54
N VAL A 134 14.39 -12.62 1.45
CA VAL A 134 13.97 -13.91 0.90
C VAL A 134 14.05 -13.90 -0.62
N THR A 135 13.58 -12.83 -1.26
CA THR A 135 13.60 -12.65 -2.72
C THR A 135 15.00 -12.37 -3.24
N ASP A 136 15.80 -11.57 -2.52
CA ASP A 136 17.19 -11.29 -2.86
C ASP A 136 18.01 -12.60 -2.85
N GLY A 137 17.78 -13.48 -1.87
CA GLY A 137 18.40 -14.81 -1.81
C GLY A 137 18.06 -15.73 -2.98
N HIS A 138 16.91 -15.52 -3.63
CA HIS A 138 16.48 -16.25 -4.83
C HIS A 138 16.76 -15.50 -6.14
N LYS A 139 17.53 -14.39 -6.07
CA LYS A 139 17.86 -13.50 -7.18
C LYS A 139 16.65 -12.89 -7.89
N ILE A 140 15.54 -12.70 -7.20
CA ILE A 140 14.35 -12.06 -7.77
C ILE A 140 14.60 -10.54 -7.80
N SER A 141 14.36 -9.90 -8.94
CA SER A 141 14.56 -8.46 -9.11
C SER A 141 13.65 -7.66 -8.17
N ARG A 142 14.15 -6.52 -7.69
CA ARG A 142 13.36 -5.65 -6.82
C ARG A 142 12.16 -5.03 -7.52
N ALA A 143 12.25 -4.84 -8.84
CA ALA A 143 11.12 -4.44 -9.67
C ALA A 143 9.98 -5.48 -9.62
N LYS A 144 10.31 -6.78 -9.71
CA LYS A 144 9.31 -7.85 -9.61
C LYS A 144 8.73 -7.97 -8.21
N LEU A 145 9.56 -7.83 -7.17
CA LEU A 145 9.07 -7.78 -5.78
C LEU A 145 8.09 -6.61 -5.58
N ALA A 146 8.47 -5.41 -6.01
CA ALA A 146 7.64 -4.21 -5.89
C ALA A 146 6.31 -4.38 -6.63
N TYR A 147 6.32 -4.93 -7.85
CA TYR A 147 5.10 -5.22 -8.59
C TYR A 147 4.18 -6.18 -7.82
N ILE A 148 4.71 -7.27 -7.28
CA ILE A 148 3.90 -8.26 -6.54
C ILE A 148 3.32 -7.66 -5.27
N ILE A 149 4.10 -6.86 -4.54
CA ILE A 149 3.63 -6.17 -3.35
C ILE A 149 2.46 -5.25 -3.69
N ASP A 150 2.62 -4.37 -4.69
CA ASP A 150 1.58 -3.45 -5.13
C ASP A 150 0.33 -4.18 -5.64
N ALA A 151 0.54 -5.21 -6.47
CA ALA A 151 -0.50 -6.08 -7.03
C ALA A 151 -1.17 -6.99 -5.99
N THR A 152 -0.72 -6.98 -4.74
CA THR A 152 -1.37 -7.71 -3.64
C THR A 152 -1.96 -6.78 -2.61
N ALA A 153 -1.30 -5.69 -2.25
CA ALA A 153 -1.74 -4.77 -1.21
C ALA A 153 -3.13 -4.19 -1.51
N ALA A 154 -3.26 -3.37 -2.55
CA ALA A 154 -4.55 -2.77 -2.89
C ALA A 154 -5.59 -3.81 -3.33
N PRO A 155 -5.28 -4.80 -4.20
CA PRO A 155 -6.25 -5.81 -4.60
C PRO A 155 -6.85 -6.63 -3.48
N ILE A 156 -6.05 -7.06 -2.49
CA ILE A 156 -6.52 -7.83 -1.35
C ILE A 156 -7.38 -6.96 -0.43
N CYS A 157 -6.94 -5.74 -0.12
CA CYS A 157 -7.73 -4.84 0.72
C CYS A 157 -9.09 -4.51 0.11
N MET A 158 -9.18 -4.41 -1.23
CA MET A 158 -10.42 -4.16 -1.95
C MET A 158 -11.42 -5.34 -1.98
N ILE A 159 -11.01 -6.55 -1.59
CA ILE A 159 -11.90 -7.72 -1.54
C ILE A 159 -12.07 -8.28 -0.12
N ALA A 160 -11.26 -7.82 0.83
CA ALA A 160 -11.34 -8.22 2.23
C ALA A 160 -12.50 -7.45 2.91
N PRO A 161 -13.48 -8.14 3.52
CA PRO A 161 -14.59 -7.47 4.21
C PRO A 161 -14.16 -6.64 5.42
N ILE A 162 -12.97 -6.92 5.96
CA ILE A 162 -12.41 -6.26 7.13
C ILE A 162 -11.13 -5.54 6.67
N SER A 163 -11.26 -4.37 6.06
CA SER A 163 -10.13 -3.57 5.55
C SER A 163 -10.44 -2.07 5.56
N SER A 164 -9.42 -1.24 5.40
CA SER A 164 -9.56 0.21 5.23
C SER A 164 -10.46 0.57 4.04
N TRP A 165 -10.41 -0.20 2.95
CA TRP A 165 -11.27 -0.02 1.78
C TRP A 165 -12.74 -0.42 2.04
N ALA A 166 -12.99 -1.46 2.83
CA ALA A 166 -14.34 -1.82 3.22
C ALA A 166 -15.00 -0.71 4.05
N ALA A 167 -14.27 -0.12 5.00
CA ALA A 167 -14.73 1.01 5.80
C ALA A 167 -14.95 2.26 4.92
N ALA A 168 -13.98 2.61 4.05
CA ALA A 168 -14.07 3.77 3.17
C ALA A 168 -15.27 3.68 2.20
N VAL A 169 -15.50 2.53 1.58
CA VAL A 169 -16.66 2.33 0.70
C VAL A 169 -17.96 2.37 1.49
N SER A 170 -18.00 1.73 2.67
CA SER A 170 -19.21 1.71 3.50
C SER A 170 -19.63 3.11 3.96
N GLY A 171 -18.67 3.96 4.34
CA GLY A 171 -18.93 5.35 4.76
C GLY A 171 -19.39 6.28 3.64
N MET A 172 -19.28 5.89 2.37
CA MET A 172 -19.75 6.67 1.22
C MET A 172 -21.16 6.31 0.76
N VAL A 173 -21.78 5.28 1.34
CA VAL A 173 -23.08 4.75 0.89
C VAL A 173 -24.20 5.37 1.71
N ASP A 174 -25.15 6.02 1.04
CA ASP A 174 -26.41 6.41 1.65
C ASP A 174 -27.23 5.15 1.99
N GLU A 175 -27.56 4.94 3.27
CA GLU A 175 -28.22 3.74 3.82
C GLU A 175 -29.69 3.51 3.39
N GLY A 176 -30.10 4.02 2.23
CA GLY A 176 -31.48 3.95 1.76
C GLY A 176 -31.92 2.61 1.14
N VAL A 177 -30.97 1.76 0.71
CA VAL A 177 -31.28 0.50 -0.03
C VAL A 177 -30.45 -0.70 0.44
N TYR A 178 -29.17 -0.50 0.76
CA TYR A 178 -28.25 -1.51 1.28
C TYR A 178 -27.41 -0.90 2.39
N SER A 179 -26.99 -1.70 3.37
CA SER A 179 -25.91 -1.27 4.27
C SER A 179 -24.60 -1.15 3.50
N GLY A 180 -23.70 -0.28 3.93
CA GLY A 180 -22.40 -0.06 3.27
C GLY A 180 -21.61 -1.36 3.06
N ILE A 181 -21.60 -2.24 4.06
CA ILE A 181 -20.91 -3.54 3.97
C ILE A 181 -21.62 -4.54 3.06
N GLU A 182 -22.96 -4.51 3.01
CA GLU A 182 -23.72 -5.35 2.09
C GLU A 182 -23.43 -4.93 0.64
N LEU A 183 -23.38 -3.62 0.37
CA LEU A 183 -22.99 -3.12 -0.94
C LEU A 183 -21.56 -3.53 -1.27
N PHE A 184 -20.62 -3.38 -0.32
CA PHE A 184 -19.23 -3.78 -0.51
C PHE A 184 -19.11 -5.26 -0.89
N VAL A 185 -19.73 -6.16 -0.12
CA VAL A 185 -19.68 -7.61 -0.40
C VAL A 185 -20.30 -7.95 -1.75
N ARG A 186 -21.40 -7.28 -2.12
CA ARG A 186 -22.02 -7.42 -3.45
C ARG A 186 -21.16 -6.87 -4.58
N ALA A 187 -20.30 -5.88 -4.30
CA ALA A 187 -19.38 -5.29 -5.26
C ALA A 187 -18.12 -6.13 -5.51
N ILE A 188 -17.73 -7.02 -4.58
CA ILE A 188 -16.51 -7.85 -4.70
C ILE A 188 -16.43 -8.59 -6.05
N PRO A 189 -17.46 -9.29 -6.54
CA PRO A 189 -17.40 -10.02 -7.82
C PRO A 189 -17.23 -9.10 -9.04
N TYR A 190 -17.59 -7.82 -8.93
CA TYR A 190 -17.45 -6.82 -9.99
C TYR A 190 -16.09 -6.12 -9.95
N ASN A 191 -15.27 -6.37 -8.93
CA ASN A 191 -13.91 -5.85 -8.86
C ASN A 191 -12.94 -6.69 -9.72
N TYR A 192 -13.14 -6.60 -11.04
CA TYR A 192 -12.39 -7.38 -12.02
C TYR A 192 -10.88 -7.12 -11.94
N TYR A 193 -10.46 -5.89 -11.65
CA TYR A 193 -9.05 -5.58 -11.51
C TYR A 193 -8.42 -6.37 -10.37
N SER A 194 -9.01 -6.33 -9.17
CA SER A 194 -8.46 -7.05 -8.02
C SER A 194 -8.41 -8.56 -8.25
N LEU A 195 -9.52 -9.13 -8.74
CA LEU A 195 -9.64 -10.57 -8.96
C LEU A 195 -8.67 -11.06 -10.04
N LEU A 196 -8.61 -10.38 -11.18
CA LEU A 196 -7.71 -10.76 -12.27
C LEU A 196 -6.24 -10.56 -11.91
N THR A 197 -5.92 -9.51 -11.17
CA THR A 197 -4.54 -9.25 -10.72
C THR A 197 -4.05 -10.31 -9.74
N ILE A 198 -4.89 -10.74 -8.80
CA ILE A 198 -4.57 -11.84 -7.88
C ILE A 198 -4.27 -13.13 -8.66
N VAL A 199 -5.15 -13.50 -9.60
CA VAL A 199 -4.95 -14.68 -10.47
C VAL A 199 -3.67 -14.53 -11.28
N PHE A 200 -3.40 -13.34 -11.81
CA PHE A 200 -2.21 -13.05 -12.60
C PHE A 200 -0.92 -13.17 -11.79
N VAL A 201 -0.88 -12.66 -10.56
CA VAL A 201 0.28 -12.78 -9.66
C VAL A 201 0.54 -14.24 -9.29
N ILE A 202 -0.50 -15.02 -8.97
CA ILE A 202 -0.38 -16.45 -8.70
C ILE A 202 0.13 -17.20 -9.95
N GLY A 203 -0.45 -16.93 -11.11
CA GLY A 203 -0.03 -17.49 -12.38
C GLY A 203 1.43 -17.17 -12.71
N MET A 204 1.84 -15.92 -12.52
CA MET A 204 3.21 -15.46 -12.71
C MET A 204 4.20 -16.16 -11.76
N ALA A 205 3.81 -16.34 -10.49
CA ALA A 205 4.63 -17.02 -9.50
C ALA A 205 4.83 -18.51 -9.84
N LEU A 206 3.79 -19.19 -10.33
CA LEU A 206 3.81 -20.62 -10.63
C LEU A 206 4.41 -20.95 -12.00
N MET A 207 4.02 -20.22 -13.04
CA MET A 207 4.47 -20.46 -14.41
C MET A 207 5.83 -19.82 -14.70
N GLY A 208 6.27 -18.88 -13.85
CA GLY A 208 7.57 -18.22 -13.98
C GLY A 208 7.70 -17.34 -15.21
N PHE A 209 6.59 -16.90 -15.80
CA PHE A 209 6.59 -15.92 -16.89
C PHE A 209 6.83 -14.52 -16.33
N ASP A 210 7.50 -13.69 -17.12
CA ASP A 210 7.75 -12.28 -16.85
C ASP A 210 7.26 -11.49 -18.08
N TYR A 211 6.77 -10.26 -17.90
CA TYR A 211 6.18 -9.48 -19.01
C TYR A 211 6.78 -8.07 -19.10
N GLY A 212 6.76 -7.52 -20.31
CA GLY A 212 7.20 -6.14 -20.57
C GLY A 212 8.63 -5.86 -20.09
N PRO A 213 8.89 -4.66 -19.53
CA PRO A 213 10.20 -4.29 -19.01
C PRO A 213 10.73 -5.23 -17.91
N MET A 214 9.83 -5.87 -17.13
CA MET A 214 10.19 -6.78 -16.02
C MET A 214 11.06 -7.95 -16.48
N VAL A 215 10.89 -8.41 -17.72
CA VAL A 215 11.74 -9.48 -18.31
C VAL A 215 13.22 -9.09 -18.29
N LYS A 216 13.54 -7.81 -18.56
CA LYS A 216 14.91 -7.31 -18.54
C LYS A 216 15.48 -7.30 -17.13
N HIS A 217 14.68 -6.85 -16.15
CA HIS A 217 15.06 -6.83 -14.73
C HIS A 217 15.31 -8.24 -14.19
N GLU A 218 14.41 -9.18 -14.50
CA GLU A 218 14.56 -10.58 -14.09
C GLU A 218 15.75 -11.27 -14.77
N ARG A 219 15.99 -11.00 -16.06
CA ARG A 219 17.15 -11.54 -16.76
C ARG A 219 18.46 -11.05 -16.14
N ASN A 220 18.57 -9.75 -15.88
CA ASN A 220 19.74 -9.17 -15.21
C ASN A 220 19.94 -9.75 -13.81
N ALA A 221 18.86 -9.93 -13.03
CA ALA A 221 18.94 -10.53 -11.71
C ALA A 221 19.39 -12.00 -11.77
N ARG A 222 18.92 -12.77 -12.76
CA ARG A 222 19.32 -14.17 -12.98
C ARG A 222 20.77 -14.31 -13.44
N GLU A 223 21.15 -13.59 -14.48
CA GLU A 223 22.42 -13.77 -15.20
C GLU A 223 23.58 -12.99 -14.57
N LYS A 224 23.32 -11.77 -14.12
CA LYS A 224 24.34 -10.83 -13.64
C LYS A 224 24.31 -10.64 -12.13
N GLY A 225 23.29 -11.15 -11.44
CA GLY A 225 23.06 -10.88 -10.02
C GLY A 225 22.68 -9.42 -9.72
N ASP A 226 22.32 -8.65 -10.75
CA ASP A 226 21.91 -7.26 -10.60
C ASP A 226 20.40 -7.18 -10.31
N LEU A 227 20.06 -6.97 -9.04
CA LEU A 227 18.68 -6.87 -8.56
C LEU A 227 18.03 -5.50 -8.81
N PHE A 228 18.82 -4.49 -9.18
CA PHE A 228 18.38 -3.09 -9.25
C PHE A 228 18.16 -2.63 -10.69
N THR A 229 18.99 -3.05 -11.65
CA THR A 229 18.87 -2.84 -13.12
C THR A 229 18.76 -1.37 -13.62
N GLU A 230 18.12 -0.46 -12.90
CA GLU A 230 18.00 0.98 -13.14
C GLU A 230 18.80 1.73 -12.06
N GLY A 231 20.13 1.80 -12.21
CA GLY A 231 21.01 2.92 -11.82
C GLY A 231 21.05 3.49 -10.39
N GLU A 232 19.97 3.50 -9.62
CA GLU A 232 19.91 3.97 -8.25
C GLU A 232 19.79 2.78 -7.32
N ARG A 233 20.92 2.45 -6.68
CA ARG A 233 20.83 1.88 -5.33
C ARG A 233 20.05 2.90 -4.52
N VAL A 234 18.79 2.62 -4.22
CA VAL A 234 18.08 3.35 -3.18
C VAL A 234 18.95 3.21 -1.93
N VAL A 235 19.63 4.30 -1.57
CA VAL A 235 20.69 4.36 -0.55
C VAL A 235 20.16 3.85 0.81
N ASN A 236 18.85 3.79 0.97
CA ASN A 236 18.16 3.32 2.16
C ASN A 236 18.08 1.80 2.30
N ALA A 237 18.19 1.01 1.22
CA ALA A 237 18.05 -0.44 1.33
C ALA A 237 19.35 -1.15 1.77
N ASP A 238 20.51 -0.59 1.40
CA ASP A 238 21.81 -1.03 1.92
C ASP A 238 22.12 -0.45 3.30
N ASN A 239 21.41 0.62 3.70
CA ASN A 239 21.49 1.26 5.03
C ASN A 239 20.39 0.80 6.00
N ALA A 240 19.68 -0.30 5.73
CA ALA A 240 18.93 -0.95 6.78
C ALA A 240 19.93 -1.25 7.91
N PRO A 241 19.77 -0.65 9.11
CA PRO A 241 20.73 -0.84 10.19
C PRO A 241 20.91 -2.34 10.37
N LYS A 242 22.15 -2.82 10.42
CA LYS A 242 22.44 -4.22 10.75
C LYS A 242 21.70 -4.51 12.04
N GLY A 243 20.55 -5.18 11.91
CA GLY A 243 19.66 -5.46 13.01
C GLY A 243 20.40 -6.31 14.04
N SER A 244 19.86 -6.35 15.25
CA SER A 244 20.39 -7.24 16.28
C SER A 244 20.60 -8.66 15.72
N THR A 245 21.79 -9.23 15.93
CA THR A 245 22.09 -10.62 15.57
C THR A 245 21.29 -11.64 16.36
N ARG A 246 20.54 -11.19 17.37
CA ARG A 246 19.68 -12.01 18.23
C ARG A 246 18.19 -11.95 17.86
N GLY A 247 17.85 -11.27 16.76
CA GLY A 247 16.47 -11.21 16.28
C GLY A 247 15.91 -12.60 16.01
N LYS A 248 14.61 -12.80 16.31
CA LYS A 248 13.88 -14.03 16.02
C LYS A 248 12.63 -13.71 15.20
N VAL A 249 12.06 -14.75 14.58
CA VAL A 249 10.87 -14.61 13.71
C VAL A 249 9.68 -13.97 14.45
N TYR A 250 9.53 -14.23 15.75
CA TYR A 250 8.46 -13.62 16.55
C TYR A 250 8.64 -12.11 16.77
N ASP A 251 9.86 -11.56 16.69
CA ASP A 251 10.09 -10.11 16.77
C ASP A 251 9.51 -9.37 15.55
N LEU A 252 9.20 -10.13 14.49
CA LEU A 252 8.46 -9.67 13.33
C LEU A 252 6.96 -9.97 13.45
N LEU A 253 6.60 -11.22 13.79
CA LEU A 253 5.19 -11.64 13.80
C LEU A 253 4.37 -10.97 14.91
N ILE A 254 4.95 -10.76 16.10
CA ILE A 254 4.22 -10.17 17.23
C ILE A 254 3.74 -8.75 16.90
N PRO A 255 4.60 -7.81 16.45
CA PRO A 255 4.14 -6.46 16.10
C PRO A 255 3.06 -6.45 15.02
N VAL A 256 3.18 -7.29 13.99
CA VAL A 256 2.19 -7.39 12.90
C VAL A 256 0.84 -7.88 13.44
N ILE A 257 0.83 -8.96 14.24
CA ILE A 257 -0.39 -9.51 14.82
C ILE A 257 -1.02 -8.53 15.79
N VAL A 258 -0.22 -7.90 16.65
CA VAL A 258 -0.70 -6.87 17.59
C VAL A 258 -1.32 -5.70 16.84
N LEU A 259 -0.69 -5.22 15.76
CA LEU A 259 -1.25 -4.15 14.95
C LEU A 259 -2.58 -4.57 14.31
N ILE A 260 -2.65 -5.75 13.67
CA ILE A 260 -3.90 -6.24 13.05
C ILE A 260 -5.01 -6.31 14.11
N VAL A 261 -4.72 -6.86 15.29
CA VAL A 261 -5.69 -6.97 16.39
C VAL A 261 -6.09 -5.59 16.90
N CYS A 262 -5.15 -4.67 17.10
CA CYS A 262 -5.44 -3.31 17.53
C CYS A 262 -6.26 -2.53 16.50
N CYS A 263 -5.96 -2.67 15.20
CA CYS A 263 -6.74 -2.05 14.13
C CYS A 263 -8.16 -2.61 14.09
N VAL A 264 -8.32 -3.94 14.16
CA VAL A 264 -9.66 -4.57 14.18
C VAL A 264 -10.45 -4.14 15.41
N ILE A 265 -9.82 -4.11 16.60
CA ILE A 265 -10.46 -3.63 17.83
C ILE A 265 -10.80 -2.14 17.73
N GLY A 266 -9.90 -1.32 17.17
CA GLY A 266 -10.11 0.11 16.96
C GLY A 266 -11.29 0.37 16.04
N MET A 267 -11.35 -0.32 14.90
CA MET A 267 -12.46 -0.22 13.96
C MET A 267 -13.79 -0.53 14.64
N ILE A 268 -13.94 -1.69 15.28
CA ILE A 268 -15.20 -2.03 15.96
C ILE A 268 -15.50 -1.12 17.17
N TYR A 269 -14.48 -0.56 17.82
CA TYR A 269 -14.66 0.41 18.91
C TYR A 269 -15.26 1.72 18.39
N VAL A 270 -14.70 2.28 17.32
CA VAL A 270 -15.23 3.47 16.64
C VAL A 270 -16.65 3.20 16.12
N GLY A 271 -16.88 1.99 15.64
CA GLY A 271 -18.20 1.48 15.25
C GLY A 271 -19.25 1.36 16.36
N GLY A 272 -18.90 1.61 17.62
CA GLY A 272 -19.86 1.49 18.74
C GLY A 272 -20.14 0.05 19.18
N PHE A 273 -19.29 -0.92 18.84
CA PHE A 273 -19.45 -2.33 19.29
C PHE A 273 -19.58 -2.44 20.82
N PHE A 274 -18.77 -1.65 21.55
CA PHE A 274 -18.81 -1.61 23.02
C PHE A 274 -20.01 -0.84 23.59
N GLU A 275 -20.77 -0.14 22.74
CA GLU A 275 -22.01 0.54 23.08
C GLU A 275 -23.25 -0.34 22.83
N GLY A 276 -23.05 -1.58 22.38
CA GLY A 276 -24.10 -2.59 22.20
C GLY A 276 -24.49 -2.86 20.74
N VAL A 277 -23.77 -2.26 19.77
CA VAL A 277 -23.97 -2.50 18.34
C VAL A 277 -23.41 -3.88 17.95
N GLY A 278 -24.08 -4.58 17.04
CA GLY A 278 -23.60 -5.88 16.52
C GLY A 278 -22.24 -5.75 15.83
N PHE A 279 -21.44 -6.82 15.82
CA PHE A 279 -20.07 -6.81 15.27
C PHE A 279 -20.00 -6.29 13.82
N ILE A 280 -20.94 -6.72 12.97
CA ILE A 280 -21.00 -6.35 11.55
C ILE A 280 -21.44 -4.89 11.37
N ASP A 281 -22.40 -4.45 12.17
CA ASP A 281 -22.94 -3.09 12.11
C ASP A 281 -21.92 -2.09 12.64
N ALA A 282 -21.20 -2.45 13.71
CA ALA A 282 -20.12 -1.62 14.24
C ALA A 282 -19.00 -1.47 13.20
N PHE A 283 -18.61 -2.56 12.56
CA PHE A 283 -17.62 -2.47 11.48
C PHE A 283 -18.10 -1.61 10.31
N SER A 284 -19.39 -1.67 9.97
CA SER A 284 -19.98 -0.88 8.89
C SER A 284 -20.06 0.61 9.21
N ALA A 285 -20.29 0.95 10.48
CA ALA A 285 -20.35 2.32 11.00
C ALA A 285 -18.96 2.92 11.30
N THR A 286 -17.88 2.18 11.01
CA THR A 286 -16.52 2.62 11.30
C THR A 286 -16.07 3.70 10.32
N ASP A 287 -15.43 4.73 10.87
CA ASP A 287 -14.73 5.76 10.13
C ASP A 287 -13.26 5.35 9.90
N ALA A 288 -12.80 5.34 8.64
CA ALA A 288 -11.45 4.88 8.30
C ALA A 288 -10.31 5.84 8.76
N SER A 289 -10.64 7.02 9.28
CA SER A 289 -9.66 8.00 9.79
C SER A 289 -9.46 8.01 11.30
N VAL A 290 -10.30 7.30 12.05
CA VAL A 290 -10.33 7.32 13.52
C VAL A 290 -9.86 6.00 14.11
#